data_AF-X0SUS6-F1
#
_entry.id   AF-X0SUS6-F1
#
_cell.length_a   1.000
_cell.length_b   1.000
_cell.length_c   1.000
_cell.angle_alpha   90.00
_cell.angle_beta   90.00
_cell.angle_gamma   90.00
#
_symmetry.space_group_name_H-M   'P 1'
#
loop_
_entity.id
_entity.type
_entity.pdbx_description
1 polymer ?
#
loop_
_entity_poly.entity_id
_entity_poly.type
_entity_poly.pdbx_seq_one_letter_code
_entity_poly.pdbx_strand_id
1 'polypeptide(L)'
;MKNNDTYKKYKIVFTDYYFQDINKEIKILNKLRNVEIIDCDDFISEEIENEEKILTYLKRTKALDANALIVNHAIIGKKIISQLKNCKIIARYGVGVDNIDSKAACDAGIVISNVPDYCMEEVSDNAIAFILGCQRKIFQLNHILKSNSQWSYEKIKPIRRLSKLTIGLLSFGNIARRVAKKLQGRIPA
;
A
#
# COMPACT_ATOMS: atom_id res chain seq x y z
N MET A 1 41.56 -27.04 -14.36
CA MET A 1 40.67 -26.95 -13.18
C MET A 1 39.52 -26.02 -13.53
N LYS A 2 38.30 -26.55 -13.74
CA LYS A 2 37.11 -25.75 -14.06
C LYS A 2 36.48 -25.29 -12.74
N ASN A 3 36.67 -24.02 -12.36
CA ASN A 3 35.87 -23.38 -11.32
C ASN A 3 34.47 -23.15 -11.88
N ASN A 4 33.60 -24.15 -11.76
CA ASN A 4 32.19 -24.03 -12.08
C ASN A 4 31.43 -23.67 -10.80
N ASP A 5 31.73 -22.49 -10.25
CA ASP A 5 30.93 -21.89 -9.18
C ASP A 5 29.61 -21.39 -9.81
N THR A 6 28.68 -22.32 -10.06
CA THR A 6 27.30 -21.98 -10.41
C THR A 6 26.59 -21.54 -9.13
N TYR A 7 26.84 -20.30 -8.70
CA TYR A 7 26.06 -19.66 -7.66
C TYR A 7 24.59 -19.64 -8.09
N LYS A 8 23.69 -20.09 -7.20
CA LYS A 8 22.24 -20.11 -7.45
C LYS A 8 21.75 -18.69 -7.74
N LYS A 9 21.16 -18.48 -8.92
CA LYS A 9 20.58 -17.19 -9.32
C LYS A 9 19.26 -16.96 -8.58
N TYR A 10 19.13 -15.85 -7.85
CA TYR A 10 17.91 -15.48 -7.16
C TYR A 10 16.96 -14.74 -8.10
N LYS A 11 15.75 -15.25 -8.28
CA LYS A 11 14.72 -14.58 -9.08
C LYS A 11 13.83 -13.72 -8.19
N ILE A 12 13.79 -12.42 -8.48
CA ILE A 12 12.99 -11.42 -7.79
C ILE A 12 11.99 -10.85 -8.78
N VAL A 13 10.71 -10.91 -8.43
CA VAL A 13 9.62 -10.45 -9.30
C VAL A 13 8.96 -9.23 -8.67
N PHE A 14 8.83 -8.16 -9.44
CA PHE A 14 7.96 -7.03 -9.13
C PHE A 14 6.60 -7.31 -9.75
N THR A 15 5.53 -7.36 -8.95
CA THR A 15 4.18 -7.54 -9.48
C THR A 15 3.59 -6.23 -9.97
N ASP A 16 3.77 -5.17 -9.18
CA ASP A 16 3.19 -3.86 -9.42
C ASP A 16 3.85 -2.79 -8.53
N TYR A 17 3.82 -1.53 -8.96
CA TYR A 17 4.33 -0.38 -8.20
C TYR A 17 3.72 0.95 -8.66
N TYR A 18 3.83 2.00 -7.84
CA TYR A 18 3.33 3.35 -8.21
C TYR A 18 4.36 4.23 -8.92
N PHE A 19 5.63 3.85 -8.88
CA PHE A 19 6.72 4.68 -9.38
C PHE A 19 6.81 4.58 -10.91
N GLN A 20 7.44 5.58 -11.52
CA GLN A 20 7.65 5.59 -12.97
C GLN A 20 8.55 4.43 -13.43
N ASP A 21 9.48 4.00 -12.57
CA ASP A 21 10.40 2.90 -12.80
C ASP A 21 10.90 2.33 -11.46
N ILE A 22 11.61 1.19 -11.53
CA ILE A 22 12.25 0.51 -10.41
C ILE A 22 13.79 0.61 -10.45
N ASN A 23 14.35 1.69 -11.04
CA ASN A 23 15.80 1.81 -11.24
C ASN A 23 16.57 1.85 -9.91
N LYS A 24 15.98 2.44 -8.86
CA LYS A 24 16.60 2.52 -7.53
C LYS A 24 16.72 1.13 -6.91
N GLU A 25 15.66 0.34 -7.03
CA GLU A 25 15.58 -1.03 -6.58
C GLU A 25 16.56 -1.91 -7.34
N ILE A 26 16.57 -1.83 -8.66
CA ILE A 26 17.51 -2.58 -9.51
C ILE A 26 18.95 -2.27 -9.07
N LYS A 27 19.28 -0.99 -8.83
CA LYS A 27 20.61 -0.60 -8.34
C LYS A 27 20.97 -1.20 -6.98
N ILE A 28 20.00 -1.39 -6.08
CA ILE A 28 20.21 -2.01 -4.77
C ILE A 28 20.32 -3.53 -4.92
N LEU A 29 19.39 -4.14 -5.64
CA LEU A 29 19.31 -5.59 -5.84
C LEU A 29 20.49 -6.13 -6.63
N ASN A 30 21.02 -5.38 -7.60
CA ASN A 30 22.23 -5.76 -8.34
C ASN A 30 23.49 -5.80 -7.47
N LYS A 31 23.46 -5.24 -6.24
CA LYS A 31 24.55 -5.45 -5.27
C LYS A 31 24.54 -6.86 -4.69
N LEU A 32 23.38 -7.53 -4.70
CA LEU A 32 23.28 -8.96 -4.41
C LEU A 32 23.85 -9.68 -5.64
N ARG A 33 24.92 -10.45 -5.45
CA ARG A 33 25.52 -11.23 -6.55
C ARG A 33 24.47 -12.23 -7.07
N ASN A 34 24.32 -12.33 -8.39
CA ASN A 34 23.47 -13.31 -9.08
C ASN A 34 21.95 -13.15 -8.86
N VAL A 35 21.39 -12.01 -9.24
CA VAL A 35 19.94 -11.77 -9.25
C VAL A 35 19.39 -11.74 -10.68
N GLU A 36 18.20 -12.29 -10.86
CA GLU A 36 17.31 -12.07 -12.01
C GLU A 36 16.14 -11.22 -11.55
N ILE A 37 15.90 -10.10 -12.21
CA ILE A 37 14.76 -9.23 -11.93
C ILE A 37 13.75 -9.42 -13.05
N ILE A 38 12.50 -9.71 -12.69
CA ILE A 38 11.37 -9.77 -13.61
C ILE A 38 10.41 -8.66 -13.21
N ASP A 39 10.12 -7.79 -14.16
CA ASP A 39 9.13 -6.74 -14.01
C ASP A 39 7.80 -7.20 -14.63
N CYS A 40 6.74 -7.24 -13.83
CA CYS A 40 5.40 -7.61 -14.28
C CYS A 40 4.42 -6.43 -14.24
N ASP A 41 4.84 -5.22 -13.86
CA ASP A 41 3.94 -4.07 -13.71
C ASP A 41 3.20 -3.73 -15.03
N ASP A 42 3.94 -3.75 -16.14
CA ASP A 42 3.42 -3.57 -17.51
C ASP A 42 2.26 -4.52 -17.87
N PHE A 43 2.16 -5.66 -17.18
CA PHE A 43 1.14 -6.68 -17.44
C PHE A 43 0.01 -6.70 -16.41
N ILE A 44 0.20 -6.10 -15.23
CA ILE A 44 -0.69 -6.31 -14.07
C ILE A 44 -1.36 -5.01 -13.61
N SER A 45 -0.86 -3.84 -13.99
CA SER A 45 -1.31 -2.52 -13.47
C SER A 45 -2.83 -2.29 -13.47
N GLU A 46 -3.59 -2.78 -14.46
CA GLU A 46 -5.06 -2.64 -14.51
C GLU A 46 -5.84 -3.82 -13.87
N GLU A 47 -5.16 -4.91 -13.49
CA GLU A 47 -5.79 -6.16 -13.08
C GLU A 47 -5.33 -6.65 -11.68
N ILE A 48 -4.74 -5.75 -10.89
CA ILE A 48 -4.23 -5.96 -9.53
C ILE A 48 -5.26 -6.55 -8.55
N GLU A 49 -6.56 -6.38 -8.80
CA GLU A 49 -7.62 -6.93 -7.93
C GLU A 49 -8.13 -8.31 -8.38
N ASN A 50 -7.59 -8.89 -9.46
CA ASN A 50 -8.05 -10.17 -10.00
C ASN A 50 -6.96 -11.25 -9.91
N GLU A 51 -7.05 -12.09 -8.87
CA GLU A 51 -6.06 -13.15 -8.60
C GLU A 51 -5.86 -14.13 -9.79
N GLU A 52 -6.92 -14.47 -10.53
CA GLU A 52 -6.83 -15.37 -11.70
C GLU A 52 -5.99 -14.76 -12.82
N LYS A 53 -6.18 -13.47 -13.08
CA LYS A 53 -5.44 -12.77 -14.12
C LYS A 53 -3.99 -12.56 -13.72
N ILE A 54 -3.73 -12.14 -12.47
CA ILE A 54 -2.37 -12.07 -11.91
C ILE A 54 -1.67 -13.41 -12.05
N LEU A 55 -2.32 -14.52 -11.65
CA LEU A 55 -1.75 -15.85 -11.79
C LEU A 55 -1.42 -16.18 -13.25
N THR A 56 -2.27 -15.78 -14.20
CA THR A 56 -2.04 -15.97 -15.63
C THR A 56 -0.80 -15.21 -16.10
N TYR A 57 -0.60 -13.97 -15.68
CA TYR A 57 0.61 -13.21 -15.98
C TYR A 57 1.86 -13.83 -15.35
N LEU A 58 1.80 -14.20 -14.07
CA LEU A 58 2.93 -14.85 -13.39
C LEU A 58 3.34 -16.17 -14.07
N LYS A 59 2.39 -16.90 -14.67
CA LYS A 59 2.69 -18.08 -15.49
C LYS A 59 3.40 -17.69 -16.80
N ARG A 60 2.87 -16.69 -17.52
CA ARG A 60 3.43 -16.23 -18.80
C ARG A 60 4.85 -15.68 -18.64
N THR A 61 5.12 -14.95 -17.55
CA THR A 61 6.44 -14.35 -17.27
C THR A 61 7.40 -15.31 -16.57
N LYS A 62 6.99 -16.57 -16.32
CA LYS A 62 7.78 -17.55 -15.56
C LYS A 62 8.23 -16.97 -14.21
N ALA A 63 7.29 -16.35 -13.50
CA ALA A 63 7.50 -15.73 -12.20
C ALA A 63 7.11 -16.66 -11.03
N LEU A 64 6.43 -17.78 -11.27
CA LEU A 64 6.00 -18.71 -10.20
C LEU A 64 7.16 -19.46 -9.52
N ASP A 65 8.33 -19.53 -10.13
CA ASP A 65 9.56 -20.08 -9.56
C ASP A 65 10.41 -19.02 -8.83
N ALA A 66 9.86 -17.81 -8.63
CA ALA A 66 10.52 -16.71 -7.92
C ALA A 66 10.96 -17.10 -6.50
N ASN A 67 12.08 -16.51 -6.08
CA ASN A 67 12.56 -16.60 -4.71
C ASN A 67 12.00 -15.48 -3.83
N ALA A 68 11.66 -14.34 -4.44
CA ALA A 68 11.03 -13.22 -3.77
C ALA A 68 9.99 -12.55 -4.68
N LEU A 69 8.89 -12.10 -4.09
CA LEU A 69 7.95 -11.18 -4.73
C LEU A 69 8.04 -9.82 -4.05
N ILE A 70 7.99 -8.76 -4.85
CA ILE A 70 7.80 -7.38 -4.39
C ILE A 70 6.44 -6.92 -4.93
N VAL A 71 5.56 -6.55 -4.02
CA VAL A 71 4.12 -6.37 -4.28
C VAL A 71 3.65 -5.04 -3.71
N ASN A 72 2.79 -4.32 -4.41
CA ASN A 72 2.16 -3.12 -3.87
C ASN A 72 0.67 -3.35 -3.55
N HIS A 73 -0.14 -3.58 -4.58
CA HIS A 73 -1.59 -3.77 -4.50
C HIS A 73 -2.08 -5.08 -5.12
N ALA A 74 -1.28 -5.76 -5.94
CA ALA A 74 -1.68 -7.03 -6.53
C ALA A 74 -2.18 -8.01 -5.45
N ILE A 75 -3.34 -8.64 -5.68
CA ILE A 75 -3.90 -9.64 -4.77
C ILE A 75 -3.09 -10.93 -4.90
N ILE A 76 -2.37 -11.27 -3.83
CA ILE A 76 -1.59 -12.50 -3.69
C ILE A 76 -2.34 -13.42 -2.74
N GLY A 77 -3.39 -14.03 -3.26
CA GLY A 77 -4.22 -14.97 -2.51
C GLY A 77 -3.62 -16.38 -2.43
N LYS A 78 -4.37 -17.27 -1.79
CA LYS A 78 -4.00 -18.67 -1.61
C LYS A 78 -3.70 -19.40 -2.93
N LYS A 79 -4.38 -19.06 -4.03
CA LYS A 79 -4.22 -19.75 -5.32
C LYS A 79 -2.83 -19.47 -5.88
N ILE A 80 -2.38 -18.22 -5.82
CA ILE A 80 -1.02 -17.84 -6.23
C ILE A 80 -0.01 -18.46 -5.27
N ILE A 81 -0.19 -18.28 -3.96
CA ILE A 81 0.76 -18.74 -2.94
C ILE A 81 1.04 -20.25 -3.05
N SER A 82 0.00 -21.06 -3.28
CA SER A 82 0.16 -22.52 -3.43
C SER A 82 1.07 -22.95 -4.59
N GLN A 83 1.29 -22.06 -5.56
CA GLN A 83 2.11 -22.30 -6.75
C GLN A 83 3.53 -21.72 -6.63
N LEU A 84 3.81 -20.89 -5.62
CA LEU A 84 5.13 -20.27 -5.39
C LEU A 84 6.12 -21.24 -4.72
N LYS A 85 6.61 -22.24 -5.45
CA LYS A 85 7.39 -23.36 -4.87
C LYS A 85 8.74 -22.95 -4.26
N ASN A 86 9.33 -21.86 -4.74
CA ASN A 86 10.66 -21.41 -4.33
C ASN A 86 10.65 -20.12 -3.51
N CYS A 87 9.49 -19.49 -3.34
CA CYS A 87 9.38 -18.18 -2.73
C CYS A 87 9.69 -18.28 -1.24
N LYS A 88 10.50 -17.33 -0.76
CA LYS A 88 10.89 -17.23 0.66
C LYS A 88 10.36 -15.96 1.30
N ILE A 89 10.06 -14.95 0.49
CA ILE A 89 9.60 -13.66 0.97
C ILE A 89 8.66 -12.98 -0.02
N ILE A 90 7.60 -12.38 0.50
CA ILE A 90 6.75 -11.40 -0.19
C ILE A 90 6.93 -10.07 0.53
N ALA A 91 7.56 -9.11 -0.14
CA ALA A 91 7.80 -7.78 0.39
C ALA A 91 6.74 -6.80 -0.12
N ARG A 92 5.95 -6.23 0.80
CA ARG A 92 4.90 -5.27 0.50
C ARG A 92 5.45 -3.85 0.49
N TYR A 93 5.27 -3.14 -0.62
CA TYR A 93 5.59 -1.72 -0.84
C TYR A 93 4.68 -0.74 -0.09
N GLY A 94 4.48 -0.95 1.21
CA GLY A 94 3.73 -0.06 2.10
C GLY A 94 3.24 -0.76 3.36
N VAL A 95 2.17 -0.26 3.98
CA VAL A 95 1.83 -0.61 5.38
C VAL A 95 0.91 -1.83 5.49
N GLY A 96 -0.26 -1.81 4.85
CA GLY A 96 -1.24 -2.88 4.92
C GLY A 96 -0.80 -4.12 4.13
N VAL A 97 -1.14 -5.31 4.62
CA VAL A 97 -0.83 -6.60 3.97
C VAL A 97 -2.10 -7.38 3.64
N ASP A 98 -3.26 -6.72 3.63
CA ASP A 98 -4.59 -7.28 3.39
C ASP A 98 -4.76 -7.87 1.98
N ASN A 99 -3.99 -7.39 1.01
CA ASN A 99 -3.92 -7.96 -0.34
C ASN A 99 -3.13 -9.27 -0.42
N ILE A 100 -2.48 -9.71 0.66
CA ILE A 100 -1.72 -10.95 0.73
C ILE A 100 -2.41 -11.90 1.72
N ASP A 101 -2.72 -13.12 1.29
CA ASP A 101 -3.26 -14.14 2.21
C ASP A 101 -2.17 -14.58 3.19
N SER A 102 -2.14 -13.88 4.33
CA SER A 102 -1.12 -14.03 5.36
C SER A 102 -1.12 -15.43 5.98
N LYS A 103 -2.29 -16.09 6.03
CA LYS A 103 -2.40 -17.46 6.54
C LYS A 103 -1.78 -18.44 5.55
N ALA A 104 -2.16 -18.34 4.27
CA ALA A 104 -1.59 -19.19 3.23
C ALA A 104 -0.06 -19.01 3.10
N ALA A 105 0.44 -17.77 3.21
CA ALA A 105 1.87 -17.49 3.20
C ALA A 105 2.59 -18.13 4.40
N CYS A 106 2.02 -18.00 5.59
CA CYS A 106 2.55 -18.62 6.81
C CYS A 106 2.59 -20.16 6.69
N ASP A 107 1.49 -20.78 6.25
CA ASP A 107 1.38 -22.23 6.05
C ASP A 107 2.40 -22.74 4.99
N ALA A 108 2.73 -21.90 4.00
CA ALA A 108 3.74 -22.19 2.97
C ALA A 108 5.19 -21.89 3.39
N GLY A 109 5.41 -21.35 4.60
CA GLY A 109 6.75 -20.96 5.07
C GLY A 109 7.33 -19.74 4.36
N ILE A 110 6.46 -18.86 3.84
CA ILE A 110 6.83 -17.62 3.15
C ILE A 110 6.73 -16.45 4.14
N VAL A 111 7.82 -15.69 4.29
CA VAL A 111 7.83 -14.49 5.13
C VAL A 111 7.11 -13.35 4.42
N ILE A 112 6.29 -12.59 5.13
CA ILE A 112 5.74 -11.32 4.65
C ILE A 112 6.49 -10.18 5.35
N SER A 113 6.95 -9.21 4.58
CA SER A 113 7.47 -7.95 5.11
C SER A 113 6.69 -6.77 4.55
N ASN A 114 6.72 -5.64 5.26
CA ASN A 114 6.03 -4.41 4.89
C ASN A 114 6.86 -3.18 5.33
N VAL A 115 6.43 -1.99 4.92
CA VAL A 115 7.04 -0.71 5.30
C VAL A 115 6.07 0.01 6.25
N PRO A 116 6.20 -0.16 7.57
CA PRO A 116 5.16 0.22 8.51
C PRO A 116 5.04 1.72 8.78
N ASP A 117 6.02 2.54 8.38
CA ASP A 117 6.21 3.90 8.88
C ASP A 117 6.26 5.03 7.84
N TYR A 118 6.33 4.71 6.54
CA TYR A 118 6.61 5.69 5.50
C TYR A 118 5.57 6.82 5.32
N CYS A 119 4.31 6.59 5.70
CA CYS A 119 3.20 7.53 5.47
C CYS A 119 2.36 7.86 6.71
N MET A 120 2.88 7.60 7.92
CA MET A 120 2.08 7.77 9.14
C MET A 120 1.65 9.22 9.39
N GLU A 121 2.52 10.18 9.10
CA GLU A 121 2.22 11.61 9.29
C GLU A 121 1.21 12.07 8.24
N GLU A 122 1.46 11.76 6.97
CA GLU A 122 0.66 12.11 5.81
C GLU A 122 -0.78 11.58 5.94
N VAL A 123 -0.94 10.30 6.31
CA VAL A 123 -2.26 9.70 6.51
C VAL A 123 -2.98 10.35 7.70
N SER A 124 -2.26 10.65 8.79
CA SER A 124 -2.87 11.32 9.95
C SER A 124 -3.26 12.78 9.65
N ASP A 125 -2.49 13.51 8.85
CA ASP A 125 -2.83 14.86 8.41
C ASP A 125 -4.03 14.86 7.49
N ASN A 126 -4.09 13.90 6.56
CA ASN A 126 -5.23 13.75 5.67
C ASN A 126 -6.51 13.39 6.43
N ALA A 127 -6.43 12.54 7.46
CA ALA A 127 -7.55 12.24 8.34
C ALA A 127 -8.08 13.50 9.05
N ILE A 128 -7.18 14.36 9.54
CA ILE A 128 -7.56 15.64 10.17
C ILE A 128 -8.19 16.59 9.14
N ALA A 129 -7.62 16.68 7.94
CA ALA A 129 -8.16 17.47 6.84
C ALA A 129 -9.60 17.04 6.51
N PHE A 130 -9.87 15.73 6.46
CA PHE A 130 -11.23 15.21 6.27
C PHE A 130 -12.15 15.51 7.44
N ILE A 131 -11.70 15.33 8.70
CA ILE A 131 -12.49 15.68 9.89
C ILE A 131 -12.94 17.14 9.82
N LEU A 132 -12.02 18.06 9.53
CA LEU A 132 -12.32 19.49 9.40
C LEU A 132 -13.19 19.77 8.17
N GLY A 133 -12.89 19.16 7.02
CA GLY A 133 -13.63 19.32 5.77
C GLY A 133 -15.09 18.88 5.89
N CYS A 134 -15.35 17.74 6.53
CA CYS A 134 -16.69 17.26 6.84
C CYS A 134 -17.41 18.17 7.84
N GLN A 135 -16.76 18.49 8.96
CA GLN A 135 -17.38 19.31 10.01
C GLN A 135 -17.72 20.73 9.54
N ARG A 136 -16.88 21.30 8.66
CA ARG A 136 -17.08 22.63 8.09
C ARG A 136 -17.81 22.61 6.75
N LYS A 137 -18.20 21.43 6.26
CA LYS A 137 -18.91 21.22 4.99
C LYS A 137 -18.23 21.87 3.79
N ILE A 138 -16.89 21.87 3.79
CA ILE A 138 -16.06 22.57 2.78
C ILE A 138 -16.35 22.02 1.38
N PHE A 139 -16.37 20.69 1.24
CA PHE A 139 -16.61 20.04 -0.05
C PHE A 139 -18.03 20.30 -0.58
N GLN A 140 -19.03 20.27 0.30
CA GLN A 140 -20.42 20.57 -0.05
C GLN A 140 -20.57 22.03 -0.50
N LEU A 141 -19.99 22.97 0.23
CA LEU A 141 -20.03 24.39 -0.11
C LEU A 141 -19.32 24.67 -1.44
N ASN A 142 -18.16 24.05 -1.66
CA ASN A 142 -17.42 24.14 -2.92
C ASN A 142 -18.26 23.63 -4.11
N HIS A 143 -18.99 22.53 -3.93
CA HIS A 143 -19.89 22.01 -4.97
C HIS A 143 -21.04 22.99 -5.28
N ILE A 144 -21.70 23.53 -4.25
CA ILE A 144 -22.80 24.51 -4.41
C ILE A 144 -22.32 25.77 -5.16
N LEU A 145 -21.13 26.27 -4.83
CA LEU A 145 -20.58 27.45 -5.49
C LEU A 145 -20.25 27.19 -6.97
N LYS A 146 -19.70 26.01 -7.28
CA LYS A 146 -19.40 25.61 -8.66
C LYS A 146 -20.65 25.35 -9.50
N SER A 147 -21.79 25.01 -8.88
CA SER A 147 -23.06 24.81 -9.58
C SER A 147 -23.83 26.11 -9.87
N ASN A 148 -23.15 27.26 -9.96
CA ASN A 148 -23.72 28.60 -10.17
C ASN A 148 -24.84 28.99 -9.19
N SER A 149 -24.88 28.37 -8.01
CA SER A 149 -25.79 28.76 -6.95
C SER A 149 -25.18 29.86 -6.10
N GLN A 150 -26.02 30.80 -5.64
CA GLN A 150 -25.58 31.79 -4.66
C GLN A 150 -25.10 31.10 -3.37
N TRP A 151 -24.02 31.64 -2.82
CA TRP A 151 -23.53 31.27 -1.50
C TRP A 151 -24.63 31.48 -0.47
N SER A 152 -24.94 30.45 0.33
CA SER A 152 -25.92 30.57 1.41
C SER A 152 -25.59 29.59 2.53
N TYR A 153 -25.40 30.14 3.74
CA TYR A 153 -25.10 29.33 4.92
C TYR A 153 -26.27 28.45 5.35
N GLU A 154 -27.51 28.83 5.01
CA GLU A 154 -28.72 28.06 5.32
C GLU A 154 -28.67 26.66 4.70
N LYS A 155 -28.12 26.55 3.49
CA LYS A 155 -27.99 25.28 2.75
C LYS A 155 -27.04 24.28 3.42
N ILE A 156 -26.18 24.74 4.31
CA ILE A 156 -25.16 23.91 4.98
C ILE A 156 -25.38 23.83 6.49
N LYS A 157 -26.51 24.28 7.03
CA LYS A 157 -26.83 24.03 8.45
C LYS A 157 -27.12 22.55 8.75
N PRO A 158 -26.96 22.11 10.00
CA PRO A 158 -26.22 22.78 11.07
C PRO A 158 -24.71 22.64 10.87
N ILE A 159 -23.93 23.63 11.35
CA ILE A 159 -22.49 23.54 11.53
C ILE A 159 -22.21 23.77 13.01
N ARG A 160 -21.78 22.71 13.71
CA ARG A 160 -21.49 22.77 15.16
C ARG A 160 -20.05 23.24 15.39
N ARG A 161 -19.81 23.91 16.52
CA ARG A 161 -18.44 24.28 16.92
C ARG A 161 -17.66 23.01 17.23
N LEU A 162 -16.46 22.87 16.64
CA LEU A 162 -15.61 21.70 16.84
C LEU A 162 -15.26 21.48 18.33
N SER A 163 -15.06 22.56 19.08
CA SER A 163 -14.80 22.53 20.53
C SER A 163 -15.96 22.01 21.40
N LYS A 164 -17.14 21.77 20.81
CA LYS A 164 -18.30 21.19 21.47
C LYS A 164 -18.60 19.76 20.99
N LEU A 165 -17.74 19.20 20.16
CA LEU A 165 -17.88 17.85 19.63
C LEU A 165 -16.84 16.92 20.26
N THR A 166 -17.20 15.65 20.31
CA THR A 166 -16.31 14.57 20.71
C THR A 166 -15.82 13.85 19.47
N ILE A 167 -14.51 13.71 19.33
CA ILE A 167 -13.90 12.89 18.27
C ILE A 167 -13.76 11.48 18.80
N GLY A 168 -14.43 10.53 18.14
CA GLY A 168 -14.25 9.10 18.38
C GLY A 168 -13.21 8.54 17.41
N LEU A 169 -12.25 7.78 17.92
CA LEU A 169 -11.27 7.04 17.13
C LEU A 169 -11.54 5.54 17.32
N LEU A 170 -11.97 4.87 16.25
CA LEU A 170 -12.15 3.42 16.27
C LEU A 170 -10.81 2.75 16.01
N SER A 171 -10.33 1.98 16.99
CA SER A 171 -8.92 1.55 17.12
C SER A 171 -7.97 2.69 17.52
N PHE A 172 -6.84 2.32 18.12
CA PHE A 172 -5.88 3.31 18.62
C PHE A 172 -4.42 2.96 18.25
N GLY A 173 -4.20 2.67 16.97
CA GLY A 173 -2.88 2.38 16.40
C GLY A 173 -2.04 3.63 16.12
N ASN A 174 -0.99 3.47 15.30
CA ASN A 174 -0.01 4.51 15.03
C ASN A 174 -0.59 5.79 14.42
N ILE A 175 -1.57 5.66 13.52
CA ILE A 175 -2.26 6.80 12.89
C ILE A 175 -3.20 7.49 13.88
N ALA A 176 -4.08 6.72 14.54
CA ALA A 176 -5.05 7.26 15.49
C ALA A 176 -4.37 8.02 16.66
N ARG A 177 -3.25 7.51 17.18
CA ARG A 177 -2.44 8.19 18.20
C ARG A 177 -1.92 9.56 17.72
N ARG A 178 -1.49 9.67 16.47
CA ARG A 178 -1.03 10.93 15.87
C ARG A 178 -2.18 11.90 15.67
N VAL A 179 -3.33 11.43 15.17
CA VAL A 179 -4.55 12.23 15.04
C VAL A 179 -4.96 12.80 16.40
N ALA A 180 -5.00 11.97 17.44
CA ALA A 180 -5.33 12.41 18.80
C ALA A 180 -4.34 13.48 19.31
N LYS A 181 -3.04 13.28 19.12
CA LYS A 181 -2.00 14.24 19.52
C LYS A 181 -2.15 15.58 18.81
N LYS A 182 -2.40 15.57 17.50
CA LYS A 182 -2.57 16.78 16.67
C LYS A 182 -3.86 17.54 17.03
N LEU A 183 -4.95 16.82 17.29
CA LEU A 183 -6.26 17.42 17.63
C LEU A 183 -6.39 17.84 19.10
N GLN A 184 -5.51 17.38 19.99
CA GLN A 184 -5.47 17.85 21.37
C GLN A 184 -5.15 19.35 21.50
N GLY A 185 -4.64 20.00 20.44
CA GLY A 185 -4.44 21.45 20.40
C GLY A 185 -3.63 21.94 21.58
N ARG A 186 -2.32 21.63 21.63
CA ARG A 186 -1.44 22.30 22.60
C ARG A 186 -1.34 23.77 22.21
N ILE A 187 -2.08 24.62 22.90
CA ILE A 187 -1.65 26.00 23.12
C ILE A 187 -0.38 25.86 23.98
N PRO A 188 0.80 26.29 23.52
CA PRO A 188 1.97 26.37 24.40
C PRO A 188 1.59 27.20 25.63
N ALA A 189 1.84 26.67 26.82
CA ALA A 189 1.83 27.48 28.03
C ALA A 189 3.02 28.46 28.01
#